data_AF-A0A957PNG3-F1
#
_entry.id   AF-A0A957PNG3-F1
#
_cell.length_a   1.000
_cell.length_b   1.000
_cell.length_c   1.000
_cell.angle_alpha   90.00
_cell.angle_beta   90.00
_cell.angle_gamma   90.00
#
_symmetry.space_group_name_H-M   'P 1'
#
loop_
_entity.id
_entity.type
_entity.pdbx_description
1 polymer ?
#
loop_
_entity_poly.entity_id
_entity_poly.type
_entity_poly.pdbx_seq_one_letter_code
_entity_poly.pdbx_strand_id
1 'polypeptide(L)' 'MQTPPDLHIFGIRHHGPGSARALSEALATTQPDIVLVEGPPDANGVLHWLAHADMEPPVSLIIYRPDAPSHALYFPFAV' A
#
# COMPACT_ATOMS: atom_id res chain seq x y z
N MET A 1 11.84 -3.66 -24.13
CA MET A 1 10.93 -2.51 -24.23
C MET A 1 11.66 -1.31 -23.68
N GLN A 2 11.68 -0.19 -24.40
CA GLN A 2 12.39 1.02 -23.98
C GLN A 2 11.46 1.81 -23.06
N THR A 3 11.91 2.08 -21.84
CA THR A 3 11.18 2.80 -20.80
C THR A 3 10.91 4.23 -21.31
N PRO A 4 9.66 4.74 -21.29
CA PRO A 4 9.39 6.13 -21.63
C PRO A 4 10.24 7.08 -20.76
N PRO A 5 10.60 8.26 -21.26
CA PRO A 5 11.57 9.17 -20.63
C PRO A 5 11.22 9.54 -19.18
N ASP A 6 9.94 9.46 -18.79
CA ASP A 6 9.45 9.83 -17.45
C ASP A 6 9.01 8.62 -16.60
N LEU A 7 9.29 7.38 -17.03
CA LEU A 7 8.95 6.19 -16.25
C LEU A 7 10.09 5.80 -15.31
N HIS A 8 9.85 5.99 -14.01
CA HIS A 8 10.75 5.60 -12.93
C HIS A 8 10.33 4.24 -12.37
N ILE A 9 11.28 3.30 -12.27
CA ILE A 9 11.02 1.95 -11.74
C ILE A 9 11.83 1.75 -10.47
N PHE A 10 11.15 1.55 -9.34
CA PHE A 10 11.76 1.27 -8.04
C PHE A 10 11.65 -0.21 -7.71
N GLY A 11 12.76 -0.96 -7.79
CA GLY A 11 12.77 -2.37 -7.46
C GLY A 11 12.62 -2.61 -5.95
N ILE A 12 11.56 -3.30 -5.53
CA ILE A 12 11.33 -3.68 -4.12
C ILE A 12 11.58 -5.18 -3.96
N ARG A 13 12.58 -5.55 -3.15
CA ARG A 13 12.86 -6.96 -2.82
C ARG A 13 12.13 -7.44 -1.56
N HIS A 14 11.84 -6.51 -0.65
CA HIS A 14 11.12 -6.77 0.59
C HIS A 14 10.29 -5.54 0.97
N HIS A 15 9.02 -5.74 1.32
CA HIS A 15 8.14 -4.67 1.81
C HIS A 15 8.44 -4.40 3.28
N GLY A 16 9.62 -3.86 3.55
CA GLY A 16 10.10 -3.52 4.89
C GLY A 16 10.36 -2.03 5.08
N PRO A 17 10.71 -1.61 6.31
CA PRO A 17 10.89 -0.19 6.66
C PRO A 17 11.99 0.50 5.84
N GLY A 18 13.05 -0.22 5.47
CA GLY A 18 14.11 0.33 4.61
C GLY A 18 13.63 0.67 3.20
N SER A 19 12.86 -0.21 2.57
CA SER A 19 12.28 0.05 1.24
C SER A 19 11.22 1.15 1.30
N ALA A 20 10.41 1.20 2.36
CA ALA A 20 9.43 2.28 2.56
C ALA A 20 10.12 3.65 2.67
N ARG A 21 11.21 3.75 3.44
CA ARG A 21 12.00 4.98 3.57
C ARG A 21 12.63 5.41 2.24
N ALA A 22 13.27 4.49 1.53
CA ALA A 22 13.90 4.78 0.25
C ALA A 22 12.88 5.22 -0.81
N LEU A 23 11.70 4.58 -0.85
CA LEU A 23 10.62 4.98 -1.75
C LEU A 23 10.08 6.37 -1.39
N SER A 24 9.94 6.69 -0.10
CA SER A 24 9.52 8.02 0.37
C SER A 24 10.50 9.11 -0.08
N GLU A 25 11.81 8.89 0.10
CA GLU A 25 12.86 9.81 -0.36
C GLU A 25 12.85 10.00 -1.88
N ALA A 26 12.60 8.91 -2.63
CA ALA A 26 12.46 8.98 -4.08
C ALA A 26 11.22 9.79 -4.50
N LEU A 27 10.06 9.53 -3.90
CA LEU A 27 8.81 10.24 -4.19
C LEU A 27 8.91 11.74 -3.87
N ALA A 28 9.63 12.11 -2.80
CA ALA A 28 9.91 13.51 -2.47
C ALA A 28 10.73 14.22 -3.56
N THR A 29 11.58 13.49 -4.28
CA THR A 29 12.39 14.02 -5.39
C THR A 29 11.59 14.07 -6.68
N THR A 30 10.79 13.05 -6.97
CA THR A 30 10.04 12.94 -8.23
C THR A 30 8.73 13.74 -8.23
N GLN A 31 8.19 14.05 -7.05
CA GLN A 31 6.97 14.85 -6.84
C GLN A 31 5.82 14.48 -7.78
N PRO A 32 5.33 13.22 -7.76
CA PRO A 32 4.19 12.86 -8.59
C PRO A 32 2.92 13.56 -8.09
N ASP A 33 2.04 13.94 -9.01
CA ASP A 33 0.73 14.52 -8.67
C ASP A 33 -0.19 13.49 -7.97
N ILE A 34 -0.06 12.21 -8.31
CA ILE A 34 -0.92 11.13 -7.81
C ILE A 34 -0.06 9.89 -7.54
N VAL A 35 -0.30 9.25 -6.39
CA VAL A 35 0.24 7.92 -6.05
C VAL A 35 -0.90 6.91 -6.06
N LEU A 36 -0.77 5.87 -6.89
CA LEU A 36 -1.69 4.74 -6.91
C LEU A 36 -1.04 3.55 -6.19
N VAL A 37 -1.71 3.04 -5.16
CA VAL A 37 -1.28 1.87 -4.41
C VAL A 37 -2.23 0.72 -4.71
N GLU A 38 -1.69 -0.41 -5.18
CA GLU A 38 -2.49 -1.61 -5.40
C GLU A 38 -2.98 -2.15 -4.05
N GLY A 39 -4.30 -2.29 -3.92
CA GLY A 39 -4.96 -2.91 -2.77
C GLY A 39 -5.58 -4.24 -3.15
N PRO A 40 -5.91 -5.10 -2.17
CA PRO A 40 -6.56 -6.37 -2.45
C PRO A 40 -7.99 -6.15 -2.99
N PRO A 41 -8.37 -6.83 -4.09
CA PRO A 41 -9.65 -6.58 -4.76
C PRO A 41 -10.85 -6.92 -3.85
N ASP A 42 -10.72 -7.91 -2.98
CA ASP A 42 -11.79 -8.33 -2.05
C ASP A 42 -12.11 -7.24 -1.01
N ALA A 43 -11.21 -6.29 -0.77
CA ALA A 43 -11.42 -5.21 0.18
C ALA A 43 -12.02 -3.94 -0.43
N ASN A 44 -12.31 -3.91 -1.74
CA ASN A 44 -12.75 -2.70 -2.42
C ASN A 44 -13.99 -2.05 -1.75
N GLY A 45 -14.90 -2.88 -1.23
CA GLY A 45 -16.09 -2.42 -0.51
C GLY A 45 -15.82 -1.76 0.84
N VAL A 46 -14.64 -1.95 1.45
CA VAL A 46 -14.28 -1.41 2.77
C VAL A 46 -13.14 -0.38 2.73
N LEU A 47 -12.42 -0.25 1.61
CA LEU A 47 -11.29 0.69 1.49
C LEU A 47 -11.67 2.14 1.78
N HIS A 48 -12.91 2.55 1.49
CA HIS A 48 -13.38 3.91 1.74
C HIS A 48 -13.33 4.30 3.24
N TRP A 49 -13.39 3.33 4.15
CA TRP A 49 -13.26 3.59 5.59
C TRP A 49 -11.87 4.10 5.98
N LEU A 50 -10.82 3.77 5.21
CA LEU A 50 -9.47 4.28 5.47
C LEU A 50 -9.38 5.82 5.38
N ALA A 51 -10.31 6.45 4.64
CA ALA A 51 -10.40 7.90 4.50
C ALA A 51 -11.45 8.53 5.43
N HIS A 52 -12.07 7.75 6.33
CA HIS A 52 -13.06 8.27 7.27
C HIS A 52 -12.39 9.18 8.31
N ALA A 53 -13.02 10.32 8.64
CA ALA A 53 -12.41 11.32 9.53
C ALA A 53 -12.12 10.78 10.94
N ASP A 54 -12.96 9.87 11.44
CA ASP A 54 -12.80 9.23 12.75
C ASP A 54 -11.88 7.99 12.71
N MET A 55 -11.25 7.67 11.57
CA MET A 55 -10.31 6.56 11.47
C MET A 55 -8.98 6.93 12.13
N GLU A 56 -8.59 6.18 13.17
CA GLU A 56 -7.33 6.38 13.89
C GLU A 56 -6.36 5.21 13.68
N PRO A 57 -5.32 5.35 12.84
CA PRO A 57 -4.24 4.37 12.74
C PRO A 57 -3.45 4.20 14.06
N PRO A 58 -2.80 3.05 14.31
CA PRO A 58 -2.58 1.95 13.36
C PRO A 58 -3.80 1.04 13.25
N VAL A 59 -4.25 0.83 12.02
CA VAL A 59 -5.31 -0.13 11.68
C VAL A 59 -4.78 -1.14 10.68
N SER A 60 -5.36 -2.34 10.67
CA SER A 60 -5.01 -3.36 9.69
C SER A 60 -6.28 -3.81 8.98
N LEU A 61 -6.22 -3.82 7.64
CA LEU A 61 -7.21 -4.53 6.85
C LEU A 61 -6.86 -6.02 6.89
N ILE A 62 -7.85 -6.83 7.27
CA ILE A 62 -7.69 -8.29 7.35
C ILE A 62 -8.56 -8.91 6.27
N ILE A 63 -7.94 -9.78 5.47
CA ILE A 63 -8.64 -10.65 4.53
C ILE A 63 -8.42 -12.06 5.00
N TYR A 64 -9.51 -12.80 5.19
CA TYR A 64 -9.46 -14.17 5.68
C TYR A 64 -10.53 -15.01 5.01
N ARG A 65 -10.32 -16.32 5.04
CA ARG A 65 -11.33 -17.29 4.63
C ARG A 65 -12.30 -17.56 5.78
N PRO A 66 -13.62 -17.37 5.60
CA PRO A 66 -14.59 -17.63 6.68
C PRO A 66 -14.58 -19.06 7.21
N ASP A 67 -14.28 -20.04 6.34
CA ASP A 67 -14.19 -21.46 6.66
C ASP A 67 -12.81 -21.90 7.21
N ALA A 68 -11.80 -21.05 7.06
CA ALA A 68 -10.45 -21.27 7.58
C ALA A 68 -9.82 -19.95 8.06
N PRO A 69 -10.26 -19.39 9.21
CA PRO A 69 -9.83 -18.06 9.67
C PRO A 69 -8.33 -17.93 9.94
N SER A 70 -7.63 -19.05 10.17
CA SER A 70 -6.16 -19.08 10.28
C SER A 70 -5.44 -18.73 8.98
N HIS A 71 -6.13 -18.82 7.84
CA HIS A 71 -5.62 -18.38 6.54
C HIS A 71 -6.03 -16.92 6.33
N ALA A 72 -5.19 -16.03 6.85
CA ALA A 72 -5.43 -14.59 6.81
C ALA A 72 -4.21 -13.82 6.28
N LEU A 73 -4.50 -12.71 5.60
CA LEU A 73 -3.53 -11.69 5.21
C LEU A 73 -3.83 -10.42 5.99
N TYR A 74 -2.77 -9.76 6.44
CA TYR A 74 -2.83 -8.51 7.19
C TYR A 74 -2.17 -7.41 6.36
N PHE A 75 -2.92 -6.34 6.10
CA PHE A 75 -2.45 -5.15 5.40
C PHE A 75 -2.40 -4.00 6.42
N PRO A 76 -1.26 -3.82 7.12
CA PRO A 76 -1.14 -2.79 8.14
C PRO A 76 -1.05 -1.40 7.51
N PHE A 77 -1.91 -0.50 7.97
CA PHE A 77 -1.84 0.93 7.71
C PHE A 77 -1.33 1.62 8.97
N ALA A 78 -0.04 1.95 8.94
CA ALA A 78 0.66 2.68 10.01
C ALA A 78 0.74 4.17 9.67
N VAL A 79 1.03 4.98 10.69
CA VAL A 79 1.41 6.41 10.59
C VAL A 79 2.91 6.58 10.39
#